data_AF-A0A957MBI1-F1
#
_entry.id   AF-A0A957MBI1-F1
#
_cell.length_a   1.000
_cell.length_b   1.000
_cell.length_c   1.000
_cell.angle_alpha   90.00
_cell.angle_beta   90.00
_cell.angle_gamma   90.00
#
_symmetry.space_group_name_H-M   'P 1'
#
loop_
_entity.id
_entity.type
_entity.pdbx_description
1 polymer ?
#
loop_
_entity_poly.entity_id
_entity_poly.type
_entity_poly.pdbx_seq_one_letter_code
_entity_poly.pdbx_strand_id
1 'polypeptide(L)' 'LVPEIEVNHLAPAGAGVRAQALSADGKLVDDFHIVSAYRMTHVLNAPSPAATASLSIGKHIATLAIEGRTLERY' A
#
# COMPACT_ATOMS: atom_id res chain seq x y z
N LEU A 1 6.78 -0.67 -37.37
CA LEU A 1 5.41 -0.44 -36.87
C LEU A 1 5.07 -1.60 -35.93
N VAL A 2 4.47 -1.33 -34.78
CA VAL A 2 3.98 -2.37 -33.86
C VAL A 2 2.53 -2.68 -34.26
N PRO A 3 2.13 -3.96 -34.39
CA PRO A 3 0.76 -4.33 -34.77
C PRO A 3 -0.26 -3.89 -33.71
N GLU A 4 -1.52 -3.75 -34.14
CA GLU A 4 -2.64 -3.41 -33.25
C GLU A 4 -3.06 -4.59 -32.36
N ILE A 5 -3.67 -4.27 -31.21
CA ILE A 5 -4.25 -5.27 -30.30
C ILE A 5 -5.70 -5.56 -30.72
N GLU A 6 -5.99 -6.82 -30.98
CA GLU A 6 -7.33 -7.34 -31.28
C GLU A 6 -7.98 -8.02 -30.06
N VAL A 7 -9.31 -8.13 -30.06
CA VAL A 7 -10.07 -8.74 -28.96
C VAL A 7 -9.67 -10.21 -28.72
N ASN A 8 -9.33 -10.94 -29.78
CA ASN A 8 -8.87 -12.34 -29.72
C ASN A 8 -7.51 -12.50 -29.00
N HIS A 9 -6.76 -11.43 -28.76
CA HIS A 9 -5.51 -11.45 -27.99
C HIS A 9 -5.75 -11.40 -26.48
N LEU A 10 -6.97 -11.04 -26.04
CA LEU A 10 -7.30 -10.89 -24.62
C LEU A 10 -7.72 -12.22 -24.01
N ALA A 11 -7.23 -12.50 -22.79
CA ALA A 11 -7.70 -13.58 -21.95
C ALA A 11 -8.39 -13.00 -20.70
N PRO A 12 -9.37 -13.70 -20.12
CA PRO A 12 -9.96 -13.30 -18.85
C PRO A 12 -8.89 -13.15 -17.76
N ALA A 13 -8.99 -12.07 -16.98
CA ALA A 13 -8.12 -11.80 -15.84
C ALA A 13 -8.95 -11.40 -14.63
N GLY A 14 -8.40 -11.61 -13.43
CA GLY A 14 -9.01 -11.13 -12.19
C GLY A 14 -8.99 -9.60 -12.11
N ALA A 15 -10.00 -9.04 -11.42
CA ALA A 15 -9.97 -7.65 -11.00
C ALA A 15 -9.26 -7.52 -9.65
N GLY A 16 -8.59 -6.39 -9.41
CA GLY A 16 -7.92 -6.09 -8.14
C GLY A 16 -8.13 -4.64 -7.72
N VAL A 17 -8.27 -4.41 -6.42
CA VAL A 17 -8.37 -3.08 -5.81
C VAL A 17 -7.09 -2.78 -5.05
N ARG A 18 -6.55 -1.57 -5.21
CA ARG A 18 -5.39 -1.10 -4.46
C ARG A 18 -5.86 -0.37 -3.21
N ALA A 19 -5.16 -0.56 -2.09
CA ALA A 19 -5.25 0.33 -0.95
C ALA A 19 -4.58 1.66 -1.33
N GLN A 20 -5.35 2.54 -1.95
CA GLN A 20 -4.94 3.85 -2.45
C GLN A 20 -5.64 4.94 -1.65
N ALA A 21 -4.88 5.73 -0.90
CA ALA A 21 -5.40 6.81 -0.08
C ALA A 21 -5.56 8.10 -0.89
N LEU A 22 -6.57 8.87 -0.53
CA LEU A 22 -6.83 10.22 -1.03
C LEU A 22 -6.67 11.20 0.13
N SER A 23 -5.83 12.22 -0.04
CA SER A 23 -5.67 13.29 0.93
C SER A 23 -6.89 14.22 0.95
N ALA A 24 -6.99 15.05 1.99
CA ALA A 24 -8.08 16.01 2.15
C ALA A 24 -8.15 17.06 1.02
N ASP A 25 -7.02 17.34 0.34
CA ASP A 25 -6.95 18.21 -0.84
C ASP A 25 -7.21 17.46 -2.17
N GLY A 26 -7.63 16.20 -2.10
CA GLY A 26 -8.04 15.40 -3.26
C GLY A 26 -6.88 14.82 -4.07
N LYS A 27 -5.67 14.76 -3.52
CA LYS A 27 -4.50 14.14 -4.17
C LYS A 27 -4.36 12.69 -3.76
N LEU A 28 -3.92 11.85 -4.70
CA LEU A 28 -3.52 10.49 -4.38
C LEU A 28 -2.24 10.53 -3.56
N VAL A 29 -2.16 9.68 -2.54
CA VAL A 29 -0.93 9.54 -1.76
C VAL A 29 0.03 8.65 -2.54
N ASP A 30 1.22 9.17 -2.84
CA ASP A 30 2.15 8.49 -3.74
C ASP A 30 2.94 7.34 -3.09
N ASP A 31 3.13 7.38 -1.78
CA ASP A 31 3.95 6.41 -1.03
C ASP A 31 3.17 5.74 0.11
N PHE A 32 3.77 4.77 0.79
CA PHE A 32 3.19 4.15 1.97
C PHE A 32 2.82 5.19 3.02
N HIS A 33 1.59 5.10 3.51
CA HIS A 33 1.12 5.93 4.60
C HIS A 33 0.83 5.03 5.79
N ILE A 34 1.71 5.07 6.78
CA ILE A 34 1.62 4.24 7.98
C ILE A 34 1.49 5.15 9.19
N VAL A 35 0.48 4.90 10.03
CA VAL A 35 0.27 5.64 11.28
C VAL A 35 0.27 4.68 12.46
N SER A 36 0.90 5.11 13.56
CA SER A 36 1.01 4.33 14.78
C SER A 36 0.32 5.04 15.94
N ALA A 37 -0.29 4.25 16.82
CA ALA A 37 -0.88 4.68 18.08
C ALA A 37 -0.59 3.61 19.15
N TYR A 38 -1.04 3.82 20.39
CA TYR A 38 -0.78 2.85 21.47
C TYR A 38 -1.25 1.45 21.07
N ARG A 39 -0.28 0.53 20.90
CA ARG A 39 -0.49 -0.86 20.49
C ARG A 39 -1.21 -1.03 19.14
N MET A 40 -1.15 -0.04 18.25
CA MET A 40 -1.79 -0.07 16.94
C MET A 40 -0.85 0.45 15.85
N THR A 41 -0.84 -0.22 14.70
CA THR A 41 -0.12 0.19 13.49
C THR A 41 -1.05 0.02 12.30
N HIS A 42 -1.37 1.11 11.62
CA HIS A 42 -2.28 1.13 10.48
C HIS A 42 -1.52 1.41 9.21
N VAL A 43 -1.69 0.57 8.19
CA VAL A 43 -1.20 0.81 6.83
C VAL A 43 -2.37 1.37 6.01
N LEU A 44 -2.39 2.69 5.84
CA LEU A 44 -3.48 3.43 5.22
C LEU A 44 -3.32 3.57 3.70
N ASN A 45 -2.07 3.53 3.21
CA ASN A 45 -1.76 3.52 1.79
C ASN A 45 -0.67 2.51 1.49
N ALA A 46 -0.83 1.72 0.43
CA ALA A 46 0.17 0.76 -0.05
C ALA A 46 0.16 0.72 -1.59
N PRO A 47 0.65 1.79 -2.26
CA PRO A 47 0.63 1.91 -3.71
C PRO A 47 1.72 1.04 -4.35
N SER A 48 1.79 1.04 -5.69
CA SER A 48 2.88 0.37 -6.39
C SER A 48 4.23 1.01 -5.98
N PRO A 49 5.28 0.21 -5.68
CA PRO A 49 5.42 -1.22 -5.93
C PRO A 49 5.26 -2.10 -4.66
N ALA A 50 4.14 -2.01 -3.94
CA ALA A 50 3.94 -2.76 -2.68
C ALA A 50 4.17 -4.27 -2.76
N ALA A 51 3.78 -4.93 -3.85
CA ALA A 51 4.04 -6.35 -4.03
C ALA A 51 5.54 -6.65 -4.12
N THR A 52 6.28 -5.88 -4.91
CA THR A 52 7.73 -6.03 -5.11
C THR A 52 8.52 -5.66 -3.85
N ALA A 53 8.08 -4.65 -3.10
CA ALA A 53 8.71 -4.18 -1.88
C ALA A 53 8.20 -4.88 -0.59
N SER A 54 7.35 -5.91 -0.73
CA SER A 54 6.58 -6.51 0.36
C SER A 54 7.42 -6.96 1.57
N LEU A 55 8.60 -7.55 1.34
CA LEU A 55 9.49 -7.98 2.43
C LEU A 55 10.17 -6.81 3.14
N SER A 56 10.55 -5.77 2.40
CA SER A 56 11.18 -4.57 2.96
C SER A 56 10.17 -3.80 3.82
N ILE A 57 8.99 -3.54 3.27
CA ILE A 57 7.94 -2.83 3.99
C ILE A 57 7.40 -3.66 5.15
N GLY A 58 7.29 -4.98 5.00
CA GLY A 58 6.88 -5.87 6.09
C GLY A 58 7.82 -5.82 7.29
N LYS A 59 9.14 -5.76 7.07
CA LYS A 59 10.12 -5.57 8.15
C LYS A 59 9.95 -4.21 8.83
N HIS A 60 9.75 -3.15 8.05
CA HIS A 60 9.53 -1.81 8.59
C HIS A 60 8.26 -1.75 9.47
N ILE A 61 7.14 -2.31 8.98
CA ILE A 61 5.88 -2.40 9.74
C ILE A 61 6.08 -3.20 11.03
N ALA A 62 6.83 -4.31 11.00
CA ALA A 62 7.10 -5.11 12.19
C ALA A 62 7.89 -4.31 13.25
N THR A 63 8.88 -3.51 12.85
CA THR A 63 9.60 -2.60 13.75
C THR A 63 8.65 -1.58 14.38
N LEU A 64 7.83 -0.89 13.57
CA LEU A 64 6.86 0.08 14.07
C LEU A 64 5.85 -0.53 15.05
N ALA A 65 5.41 -1.77 14.79
CA ALA A 65 4.49 -2.49 15.68
C ALA A 65 5.14 -2.89 17.02
N ILE A 66 6.47 -3.07 17.05
CA ILE A 66 7.22 -3.33 18.28
C ILE A 66 7.35 -2.05 19.10
N GLU A 67 7.72 -0.94 18.45
CA GLU A 67 7.86 0.39 19.06
C GLU A 67 6.53 0.97 19.55
N GLY A 68 5.43 0.74 18.82
CA GLY A 68 4.10 1.21 19.21
C GLY A 68 3.57 0.62 20.53
N ARG A 69 4.22 -0.43 21.06
CA ARG A 69 3.92 -0.97 22.40
C ARG A 69 4.47 -0.10 23.54
N THR A 70 5.44 0.77 23.27
CA THR A 70 6.11 1.60 24.27
C THR A 70 5.63 3.05 24.27
N LEU A 71 4.74 3.44 23.34
CA LEU A 71 4.11 4.76 23.36
C LEU A 71 3.18 4.85 24.57
N GLU A 72 3.37 5.80 25.48
CA GLU A 72 2.49 5.93 26.63
C GLU A 72 1.09 6.39 26.22
N ARG A 73 0.08 5.96 26.99
CA ARG A 73 -1.29 6.47 26.89
C ARG A 73 -1.28 7.93 27.35
N TYR A 74 -1.40 8.86 26.40
CA TYR A 74 -1.85 10.23 26.72
C TYR A 74 -3.29 10.19 27.24
#